data_AF-A0A257ABY6-F1
#
_entry.id   AF-A0A257ABY6-F1
#
_cell.length_a   1.000
_cell.length_b   1.000
_cell.length_c   1.000
_cell.angle_alpha   90.00
_cell.angle_beta   90.00
_cell.angle_gamma   90.00
#
_symmetry.space_group_name_H-M   'P 1'
#
loop_
_entity.id
_entity.type
_entity.pdbx_description
1 polymer ?
#
loop_
_entity_poly.entity_id
_entity_poly.type
_entity_poly.pdbx_seq_one_letter_code
_entity_poly.pdbx_strand_id
1 'polypeptide(L)' 'MLVGGVDEAGRGPVIGPMVIACVVCREGELKLLKRLGVRDSKALTPLRRRILYKSIGEVVSEIKV' A
#
# COMPACT_ATOMS: atom_id res chain seq x y z
N MET A 1 7.06 6.99 -16.86
CA MET A 1 7.90 7.26 -15.67
C MET A 1 7.60 6.21 -14.59
N LEU A 2 8.55 5.90 -13.72
CA LEU A 2 8.28 5.13 -12.50
C LEU A 2 7.96 6.10 -11.36
N VAL A 3 6.99 5.74 -10.51
CA VAL A 3 6.56 6.52 -9.37
C VAL A 3 6.66 5.63 -8.12
N GLY A 4 7.40 6.12 -7.13
CA GLY A 4 7.56 5.47 -5.83
C GLY A 4 6.74 6.19 -4.75
N GLY A 5 6.14 5.44 -3.85
CA GLY A 5 5.51 5.93 -2.63
C GLY A 5 6.04 5.18 -1.41
N VAL A 6 6.26 5.90 -0.32
CA VAL A 6 6.76 5.36 0.96
C VAL A 6 5.81 5.77 2.08
N ASP A 7 5.55 4.87 3.02
CA ASP A 7 4.74 5.14 4.20
C ASP A 7 5.18 4.24 5.38
N GLU A 8 4.84 4.65 6.59
CA GLU A 8 5.13 3.90 7.82
C GLU A 8 3.88 3.55 8.64
N ALA A 9 3.94 2.42 9.35
CA ALA A 9 2.93 2.00 10.30
C ALA A 9 3.57 1.62 11.64
N GLY A 10 2.90 1.94 12.75
CA GLY A 10 3.39 1.58 14.09
C GLY A 10 4.30 2.62 14.75
N ARG A 11 4.23 3.90 14.34
CA ARG A 11 4.99 4.99 15.00
C ARG A 11 4.50 5.36 16.41
N GLY A 12 3.20 5.30 16.65
CA GLY A 12 2.58 5.71 17.92
C GLY A 12 2.56 4.71 19.08
N PRO A 13 2.40 3.39 18.87
CA PRO A 13 2.29 2.44 19.98
C PRO A 13 3.63 2.25 20.72
N VAL A 14 3.54 1.96 22.02
CA VAL A 14 4.70 1.66 22.89
C VAL A 14 5.23 0.24 22.66
N ILE A 15 4.35 -0.68 22.25
CA ILE A 15 4.67 -2.10 22.03
C ILE A 15 4.38 -2.44 20.57
N GLY A 16 5.31 -3.16 19.96
CA GLY A 16 5.22 -3.66 18.59
C GLY A 16 6.23 -3.00 17.65
N PRO A 17 6.52 -3.61 16.50
CA PRO A 17 7.47 -3.06 15.54
C PRO A 17 6.88 -1.87 14.79
N MET A 18 7.76 -0.96 14.38
CA MET A 18 7.49 -0.02 13.30
C MET A 18 7.83 -0.71 11.98
N VAL A 19 6.97 -0.52 10.97
CA VAL A 19 7.14 -1.07 9.63
C VAL A 19 7.16 0.07 8.62
N ILE A 20 8.08 0.04 7.66
CA ILE A 20 8.20 1.04 6.58
C ILE A 20 8.05 0.30 5.26
N ALA A 21 7.13 0.75 4.41
CA ALA A 21 6.91 0.14 3.11
C ALA A 21 7.21 1.11 1.97
N CYS A 22 7.78 0.60 0.89
CA CYS A 22 7.96 1.28 -0.38
C CYS A 22 7.22 0.51 -1.48
N VAL A 23 6.49 1.23 -2.33
CA VAL A 23 5.75 0.69 -3.47
C VAL A 23 6.14 1.47 -4.72
N VAL A 24 6.53 0.76 -5.77
CA VAL A 24 6.91 1.33 -7.06
C VAL A 24 5.97 0.85 -8.15
N CYS A 25 5.43 1.78 -8.95
CA CYS A 25 4.58 1.44 -10.09
C CYS A 25 4.91 2.33 -11.29
N ARG A 26 4.46 1.91 -12.48
CA ARG A 26 4.48 2.78 -13.65
C ARG A 26 3.39 3.83 -13.49
N GLU A 27 3.66 5.03 -13.97
CA GLU A 27 2.70 6.14 -13.91
C GLU A 27 1.33 5.81 -14.54
N GLY A 28 1.30 4.97 -15.57
CA GLY A 28 0.05 4.47 -16.18
C GLY A 28 -0.80 3.58 -15.26
N GLU A 29 -0.17 2.89 -14.31
CA GLU A 29 -0.81 1.98 -13.35
C GLU A 29 -1.45 2.73 -12.18
N LEU A 30 -1.12 4.02 -11.97
CA LEU A 30 -1.72 4.85 -10.91
C LEU A 30 -3.26 4.92 -11.01
N LYS A 31 -3.81 4.88 -12.22
CA LYS A 31 -5.27 4.86 -12.43
C LYS A 31 -5.89 3.56 -11.93
N LEU A 32 -5.20 2.42 -12.07
CA LEU A 32 -5.65 1.13 -11.55
C LEU A 32 -5.64 1.13 -10.02
N LEU A 33 -4.57 1.63 -9.40
CA LEU A 33 -4.49 1.78 -7.94
C LEU A 33 -5.63 2.65 -7.37
N LYS A 34 -5.95 3.76 -8.04
CA LYS A 34 -7.10 4.61 -7.66
C LYS A 34 -8.43 3.84 -7.75
N ARG A 35 -8.64 3.06 -8.82
CA ARG A 35 -9.86 2.23 -8.98
C ARG A 35 -9.98 1.11 -7.95
N LEU A 36 -8.86 0.58 -7.45
CA LEU A 36 -8.86 -0.39 -6.37
C LEU A 36 -9.30 0.21 -5.02
N GLY A 37 -9.37 1.53 -4.88
CA GLY A 37 -9.84 2.19 -3.66
C GLY A 37 -8.80 2.21 -2.53
N VAL A 38 -7.51 2.28 -2.85
CA VAL A 38 -6.41 2.19 -1.87
C VAL A 38 -6.32 3.39 -0.90
N ARG A 39 -7.04 4.50 -1.15
CA ARG A 39 -6.95 5.76 -0.38
C ARG A 39 -7.58 5.71 1.00
N ASP A 40 -8.68 4.98 1.18
CA ASP A 40 -9.48 5.01 2.42
C ASP A 40 -9.21 3.81 3.33
N SER A 41 -7.95 3.39 3.43
CA SER A 41 -7.53 2.21 4.21
C SER A 41 -7.97 2.24 5.68
N LYS A 42 -8.19 3.44 6.23
CA LYS A 42 -8.66 3.69 7.60
C LYS A 42 -10.13 3.31 7.83
N ALA A 43 -10.95 3.28 6.79
CA ALA A 43 -12.33 2.80 6.85
C ALA A 43 -12.44 1.28 6.58
N LEU A 44 -11.34 0.61 6.26
CA LEU A 44 -11.34 -0.80 5.87
C LEU A 44 -11.14 -1.75 7.05
N THR A 45 -11.80 -2.90 6.98
CA THR A 45 -11.56 -4.01 7.91
C THR A 45 -10.17 -4.62 7.67
N PRO A 46 -9.57 -5.27 8.68
CA PRO A 46 -8.30 -5.99 8.52
C PRO A 46 -8.34 -7.02 7.38
N LEU A 47 -9.48 -7.71 7.19
CA LEU A 47 -9.66 -8.65 6.08
C LEU A 47 -9.59 -7.93 4.73
N ARG A 48 -10.29 -6.80 4.58
CA ARG A 48 -10.27 -6.04 3.32
C ARG A 48 -8.89 -5.49 3.00
N ARG A 49 -8.12 -5.07 4.00
CA ARG A 49 -6.70 -4.67 3.81
C ARG A 49 -5.83 -5.80 3.28
N ARG A 50 -6.00 -7.03 3.77
CA ARG A 50 -5.27 -8.21 3.25
C ARG A 50 -5.62 -8.52 1.80
N ILE A 51 -6.89 -8.42 1.43
CA ILE A 51 -7.34 -8.59 0.04
C ILE A 51 -6.70 -7.53 -0.85
N LEU A 52 -6.74 -6.26 -0.43
CA LEU A 52 -6.13 -5.17 -1.18
C LEU A 52 -4.62 -5.32 -1.32
N TYR A 53 -3.91 -5.78 -0.28
CA TYR A 53 -2.46 -6.03 -0.37
C TYR A 53 -2.14 -6.98 -1.54
N LYS A 54 -2.91 -8.07 -1.69
CA LYS A 54 -2.76 -8.99 -2.83
C LYS A 54 -3.05 -8.29 -4.17
N SER A 55 -4.15 -7.56 -4.27
CA SER A 55 -4.52 -6.83 -5.49
C SER A 55 -3.51 -5.73 -5.88
N ILE A 56 -2.89 -5.07 -4.89
CA ILE A 56 -1.83 -4.09 -5.14
C ILE A 56 -0.61 -4.81 -5.74
N GLY A 57 -0.23 -5.96 -5.19
CA GLY A 57 0.89 -6.77 -5.71
C GLY A 57 0.71 -7.26 -7.14
N GLU A 58 -0.52 -7.37 -7.63
CA GLU A 58 -0.81 -7.73 -9.03
C GLU A 58 -0.70 -6.52 -10.00
N VAL A 59 -0.72 -5.29 -9.47
CA VAL A 59 -0.73 -4.05 -10.28
C VAL A 59 0.61 -3.34 -10.30
N VAL A 60 1.34 -3.36 -9.19
CA VAL A 60 2.59 -2.58 -9.05
C VAL A 60 3.80 -3.36 -9.51
N SER A 61 4.88 -2.64 -9.81
CA SER A 61 6.13 -3.24 -10.29
C SER A 61 6.99 -3.82 -9.16
N GLU A 62 6.99 -3.17 -7.99
CA GLU A 62 7.78 -3.61 -6.84
C GLU A 62 7.12 -3.21 -5.51
N ILE A 63 7.22 -4.07 -4.50
CA ILE A 63 6.83 -3.81 -3.11
C ILE A 63 7.95 -4.26 -2.20
N LYS A 64 8.35 -3.38 -1.27
CA LYS A 64 9.29 -3.69 -0.19
C LYS A 64 8.71 -3.22 1.14
N VAL A 65 8.81 -4.05 2.16
CA VAL A 65 8.30 -3.84 3.52
C VAL A 65 9.39 -4.16 4.52
#